data_AF-A0A2G0WJ38-F1
#
_entry.id   AF-A0A2G0WJ38-F1
#
_cell.length_a   1.000
_cell.length_b   1.000
_cell.length_c   1.000
_cell.angle_alpha   90.00
_cell.angle_beta   90.00
_cell.angle_gamma   90.00
#
_symmetry.space_group_name_H-M   'P 1'
#
loop_
_entity.id
_entity.type
_entity.pdbx_description
1 polymer ?
#
loop_
_entity_poly.entity_id
_entity_poly.type
_entity_poly.pdbx_seq_one_letter_code
_entity_poly.pdbx_strand_id
1 'polypeptide(L)'
;MLKNKKLILRVVVAAVISAGPHSAWAQTVPEGSATQTASAPVMEEPVFNVLTDKVHTVGTRLNSAVSEHYYGFTAVRGQDVILDLKSQQHIKVERHVGGAWVPVTVEGISVLKNLKPGEEIIIRVTHNQAVAFNGGQYSLVFGSYPVLKDFDLNPEENVLRIPYGYSDPAWLPGQAHKDATVVAQFTDTTGAPLEGGIVSFRLNFNGGYRENISDAVISDGSGRVTKLLEIGLCQGGDQARDFFEYRQGYNNTWRTNYHVGEYYYLNYLVRGEVSAKYSFGHICNQRLISSRRS
;
A
#
# COMPACT_ATOMS: atom_id res chain seq x y z
N MET A 1 2.85 14.57 41.20
CA MET A 1 3.08 15.99 40.86
C MET A 1 4.46 16.14 40.22
N LEU A 2 4.53 16.31 38.90
CA LEU A 2 5.42 17.27 38.24
C LEU A 2 4.95 17.36 36.79
N LYS A 3 4.43 18.53 36.42
CA LYS A 3 3.90 18.88 35.11
C LYS A 3 5.08 19.07 34.15
N ASN A 4 5.04 18.47 32.95
CA ASN A 4 5.87 18.94 31.84
C ASN A 4 4.99 19.37 30.66
N LYS A 5 5.20 20.65 30.31
CA LYS A 5 4.44 21.47 29.38
C LYS A 5 4.65 20.97 27.95
N LYS A 6 3.57 20.59 27.25
CA LYS A 6 3.58 20.52 25.77
C LYS A 6 3.52 21.95 25.24
N LEU A 7 4.63 22.41 24.69
CA LEU A 7 4.72 23.65 23.91
C LEU A 7 4.07 23.37 22.55
N ILE A 8 2.88 23.92 22.33
CA ILE A 8 2.19 23.89 21.04
C ILE A 8 2.82 24.98 20.19
N LEU A 9 3.64 24.59 19.20
CA LEU A 9 4.14 25.50 18.18
C LEU A 9 3.04 25.67 17.12
N ARG A 10 2.24 26.72 17.22
CA ARG A 10 1.37 27.19 16.14
C ARG A 10 2.24 27.94 15.14
N VAL A 11 2.51 27.35 13.98
CA VAL A 11 3.04 28.09 12.83
C VAL A 11 1.85 28.52 11.98
N VAL A 12 1.62 29.84 11.96
CA VAL A 12 0.67 30.51 11.07
C VAL A 12 1.38 30.66 9.72
N VAL A 13 0.90 29.95 8.69
CA VAL A 13 1.32 30.22 7.31
C VAL A 13 0.50 31.41 6.81
N ALA A 14 1.11 32.60 6.83
CA ALA A 14 0.56 33.78 6.18
C ALA A 14 0.93 33.74 4.69
N ALA A 15 -0.03 33.41 3.82
CA ALA A 15 0.12 33.59 2.38
C ALA A 15 -0.07 35.08 2.05
N VAL A 16 1.01 35.74 1.62
CA VAL A 16 0.95 37.11 1.07
C VAL A 16 0.46 37.01 -0.38
N ILE A 17 -0.80 37.41 -0.60
CA ILE A 17 -1.34 37.62 -1.96
C ILE A 17 -1.02 39.07 -2.34
N SER A 18 -0.02 39.27 -3.20
CA SER A 18 0.24 40.58 -3.81
C SER A 18 -0.80 40.86 -4.90
N ALA A 19 -1.77 41.71 -4.62
CA ALA A 19 -2.64 42.32 -5.62
C ALA A 19 -1.85 43.38 -6.41
N GLY A 20 -1.71 43.21 -7.73
CA GLY A 20 -1.21 44.24 -8.62
C GLY A 20 -2.29 45.31 -8.90
N PRO A 21 -1.92 46.58 -9.12
CA PRO A 21 -2.88 47.67 -9.28
C PRO A 21 -3.47 47.69 -10.70
N HIS A 22 -4.79 47.67 -10.81
CA HIS A 22 -5.50 48.06 -12.03
C HIS A 22 -5.64 49.59 -12.05
N SER A 23 -5.01 50.21 -13.05
CA SER A 23 -5.12 51.64 -13.34
C SER A 23 -6.53 51.98 -13.81
N ALA A 24 -7.19 52.89 -13.11
CA ALA A 24 -8.48 53.45 -13.49
C ALA A 24 -8.34 54.37 -14.72
N TRP A 25 -9.11 54.11 -15.77
CA TRP A 25 -9.49 55.11 -16.76
C TRP A 25 -10.99 55.30 -16.66
N ALA A 26 -11.38 56.45 -16.11
CA ALA A 26 -12.75 56.92 -16.15
C ALA A 26 -13.00 57.59 -17.51
N GLN A 27 -14.01 57.14 -18.25
CA GLN A 27 -14.80 58.03 -19.10
C GLN A 27 -16.14 57.39 -19.52
N THR A 28 -17.20 58.13 -19.18
CA THR A 28 -18.52 58.27 -19.84
C THR A 28 -19.44 57.05 -20.00
N VAL A 29 -20.52 57.10 -19.23
CA VAL A 29 -21.75 56.31 -19.37
C VAL A 29 -22.55 56.81 -20.59
N PRO A 30 -23.10 55.89 -21.39
CA PRO A 30 -24.47 56.04 -21.89
C PRO A 30 -25.37 54.94 -21.31
N GLU A 31 -26.57 55.34 -20.93
CA GLU A 31 -27.66 54.51 -20.42
C GLU A 31 -28.01 53.34 -21.36
N GLY A 32 -28.31 52.18 -20.76
CA GLY A 32 -29.20 51.20 -21.37
C GLY A 32 -28.59 49.84 -21.71
N SER A 33 -28.45 48.98 -20.71
CA SER A 33 -28.85 47.56 -20.80
C SER A 33 -28.61 46.84 -19.49
N ALA A 34 -29.62 46.12 -19.04
CA ALA A 34 -29.64 45.31 -17.83
C ALA A 34 -28.36 44.48 -17.72
N THR A 35 -27.50 44.86 -16.77
CA THR A 35 -26.30 44.12 -16.43
C THR A 35 -26.76 42.80 -15.83
N GLN A 36 -26.49 41.70 -16.52
CA GLN A 36 -26.40 40.38 -15.88
C GLN A 36 -25.54 40.57 -14.65
N THR A 37 -26.12 40.33 -13.47
CA THR A 37 -25.39 40.32 -12.22
C THR A 37 -24.29 39.27 -12.40
N ALA A 38 -23.04 39.72 -12.57
CA ALA A 38 -21.90 38.83 -12.56
C ALA A 38 -21.98 38.07 -11.23
N SER A 39 -22.27 36.77 -11.30
CA SER A 39 -22.24 35.91 -10.13
C SER A 39 -20.87 36.09 -9.50
N ALA A 40 -20.83 36.46 -8.23
CA ALA A 40 -19.57 36.52 -7.49
C ALA A 40 -18.81 35.20 -7.72
N PRO A 41 -17.48 35.24 -7.91
CA PRO A 41 -16.71 34.03 -8.07
C PRO A 41 -17.03 33.12 -6.89
N VAL A 42 -17.46 31.89 -7.20
CA VAL A 42 -17.68 30.87 -6.17
C VAL A 42 -16.32 30.65 -5.51
N MET A 43 -16.18 31.14 -4.29
CA MET A 43 -14.96 31.02 -3.51
C MET A 43 -15.15 29.86 -2.54
N GLU A 44 -14.35 28.81 -2.71
CA GLU A 44 -14.33 27.64 -1.81
C GLU A 44 -13.03 27.70 -1.00
N GLU A 45 -13.10 27.44 0.30
CA GLU A 45 -11.91 27.38 1.15
C GLU A 45 -11.06 26.15 0.78
N PRO A 46 -9.73 26.30 0.62
CA PRO A 46 -8.89 25.15 0.35
C PRO A 46 -8.79 24.19 1.54
N VAL A 47 -8.69 22.91 1.23
CA VAL A 47 -8.51 21.85 2.25
C VAL A 47 -7.01 21.60 2.43
N PHE A 48 -6.52 21.62 3.67
CA PHE A 48 -5.11 21.36 3.99
C PHE A 48 -4.95 20.09 4.84
N ASN A 49 -4.08 19.19 4.40
CA ASN A 49 -3.78 17.94 5.09
C ASN A 49 -2.27 17.83 5.34
N VAL A 50 -1.86 17.76 6.60
CA VAL A 50 -0.47 17.46 6.96
C VAL A 50 -0.37 15.98 7.28
N LEU A 51 0.41 15.25 6.49
CA LEU A 51 0.54 13.81 6.57
C LEU A 51 1.72 13.41 7.46
N THR A 52 1.51 12.39 8.28
CA THR A 52 2.56 11.80 9.13
C THR A 52 3.53 10.96 8.29
N ASP A 53 4.70 10.67 8.85
CA ASP A 53 5.75 9.83 8.26
C ASP A 53 5.34 8.36 8.13
N LYS A 54 4.50 8.09 7.14
CA LYS A 54 4.03 6.79 6.67
C LYS A 54 3.56 6.93 5.22
N VAL A 55 3.12 5.84 4.60
CA VAL A 55 2.41 5.94 3.32
C VAL A 55 0.90 6.04 3.56
N HIS A 56 0.24 6.96 2.86
CA HIS A 56 -1.20 7.19 2.99
C HIS A 56 -1.90 6.83 1.68
N THR A 57 -3.06 6.19 1.79
CA THR A 57 -4.01 6.03 0.69
C THR A 57 -5.25 6.85 1.02
N VAL A 58 -5.48 7.92 0.26
CA VAL A 58 -6.57 8.88 0.48
C VAL A 58 -7.57 8.74 -0.66
N GLY A 59 -8.81 8.37 -0.35
CA GLY A 59 -9.93 8.40 -1.29
C GLY A 59 -10.85 9.57 -0.95
N THR A 60 -11.01 10.53 -1.86
CA THR A 60 -11.86 11.71 -1.62
C THR A 60 -12.36 12.30 -2.94
N ARG A 61 -13.00 13.48 -2.89
CA ARG A 61 -13.47 14.20 -4.06
C ARG A 61 -13.23 15.71 -3.97
N LEU A 62 -12.94 16.35 -5.10
CA LEU A 62 -13.15 17.78 -5.29
C LEU A 62 -14.66 18.05 -5.36
N ASN A 63 -15.13 19.12 -4.72
CA ASN A 63 -16.56 19.43 -4.68
C ASN A 63 -17.02 20.25 -5.88
N SER A 64 -16.12 21.02 -6.46
CA SER A 64 -16.36 21.96 -7.55
C SER A 64 -15.13 22.08 -8.45
N ALA A 65 -15.26 22.83 -9.55
CA ALA A 65 -14.15 23.16 -10.43
C ALA A 65 -13.08 24.01 -9.74
N VAL A 66 -13.41 24.74 -8.67
CA VAL A 66 -12.48 25.63 -7.96
C VAL A 66 -11.92 25.01 -6.69
N SER A 67 -12.32 23.79 -6.32
CA SER A 67 -11.81 23.12 -5.12
C SER A 67 -10.30 22.87 -5.24
N GLU A 68 -9.59 23.14 -4.15
CA GLU A 68 -8.15 22.88 -4.03
C GLU A 68 -7.88 22.06 -2.76
N HIS A 69 -7.25 20.89 -2.93
CA HIS A 69 -6.82 20.05 -1.81
C HIS A 69 -5.29 20.02 -1.75
N TYR A 70 -4.74 20.47 -0.62
CA TYR A 70 -3.32 20.51 -0.33
C TYR A 70 -2.92 19.36 0.58
N TYR A 71 -1.77 18.76 0.29
CA TYR A 71 -1.14 17.73 1.10
C TYR A 71 0.32 18.09 1.36
N GLY A 72 0.70 18.15 2.63
CA GLY A 72 2.08 18.33 3.08
C GLY A 72 2.63 17.02 3.64
N PHE A 73 3.87 16.70 3.31
CA PHE A 73 4.61 15.55 3.84
C PHE A 73 6.08 15.94 4.06
N THR A 74 6.71 15.43 5.12
CA THR A 74 8.12 15.67 5.40
C THR A 74 8.92 14.39 5.24
N ALA A 75 9.96 14.41 4.40
CA ALA A 75 10.93 13.32 4.29
C ALA A 75 11.86 13.30 5.50
N VAL A 76 11.36 12.82 6.65
CA VAL A 76 12.02 12.89 7.97
C VAL A 76 13.48 12.43 7.93
N ARG A 77 13.76 11.34 7.22
CA ARG A 77 15.09 10.72 7.10
C ARG A 77 15.75 10.94 5.74
N GLY A 78 15.12 11.69 4.84
CA GLY A 78 15.55 11.79 3.44
C GLY A 78 15.17 10.56 2.60
N GLN A 79 14.21 9.76 3.08
CA GLN A 79 13.64 8.65 2.34
C GLN A 79 12.95 9.13 1.06
N ASP A 80 12.85 8.25 0.07
CA ASP A 80 12.10 8.51 -1.16
C ASP A 80 10.62 8.63 -0.84
N VAL A 81 9.90 9.43 -1.63
CA VAL A 81 8.46 9.68 -1.46
C VAL A 81 7.70 9.22 -2.69
N ILE A 82 6.67 8.40 -2.48
CA ILE A 82 5.76 7.93 -3.53
C ILE A 82 4.61 8.92 -3.72
N LEU A 83 4.19 9.10 -4.97
CA LEU A 83 2.99 9.82 -5.36
C LEU A 83 2.31 9.08 -6.52
N ASP A 84 1.11 8.54 -6.31
CA ASP A 84 0.27 7.94 -7.35
C ASP A 84 -1.14 8.55 -7.26
N LEU A 85 -1.57 9.25 -8.32
CA LEU A 85 -2.95 9.74 -8.45
C LEU A 85 -3.73 8.80 -9.36
N LYS A 86 -4.85 8.27 -8.88
CA LYS A 86 -5.82 7.53 -9.68
C LYS A 86 -7.11 8.33 -9.76
N SER A 87 -7.50 8.69 -10.98
CA SER A 87 -8.71 9.43 -11.29
C SER A 87 -9.23 8.99 -12.66
N GLN A 88 -10.56 8.87 -12.79
CA GLN A 88 -11.23 8.74 -14.10
C GLN A 88 -11.67 10.10 -14.66
N GLN A 89 -11.40 11.17 -13.91
CA GLN A 89 -11.81 12.54 -14.18
C GLN A 89 -10.58 13.41 -14.45
N HIS A 90 -10.82 14.62 -14.96
CA HIS A 90 -9.79 15.57 -15.35
C HIS A 90 -9.17 16.27 -14.14
N ILE A 91 -8.45 15.53 -13.31
CA ILE A 91 -7.78 16.01 -12.09
C ILE A 91 -6.28 16.07 -12.35
N LYS A 92 -5.62 17.11 -11.85
CA LYS A 92 -4.16 17.26 -11.92
C LYS A 92 -3.54 17.38 -10.54
N VAL A 93 -2.29 16.95 -10.43
CA VAL A 93 -1.45 17.14 -9.24
C VAL A 93 -0.26 18.03 -9.61
N GLU A 94 0.01 19.02 -8.76
CA GLU A 94 1.18 19.89 -8.88
C GLU A 94 1.96 19.89 -7.57
N ARG A 95 3.29 19.91 -7.64
CA ARG A 95 4.21 20.03 -6.51
C ARG A 95 4.70 21.46 -6.41
N HIS A 96 4.81 21.97 -5.18
CA HIS A 96 5.45 23.25 -4.92
C HIS A 96 6.99 23.10 -4.90
N VAL A 97 7.67 23.73 -5.85
CA VAL A 97 9.14 23.69 -6.00
C VAL A 97 9.65 25.11 -6.28
N GLY A 98 10.54 25.63 -5.43
CA GLY A 98 11.19 26.93 -5.66
C GLY A 98 10.22 28.12 -5.74
N GLY A 99 9.06 28.05 -5.06
CA GLY A 99 8.03 29.10 -5.11
C GLY A 99 7.04 28.97 -6.28
N ALA A 100 7.17 27.93 -7.11
CA ALA A 100 6.30 27.68 -8.25
C ALA A 100 5.59 26.32 -8.14
N TRP A 101 4.41 26.23 -8.75
CA TRP A 101 3.68 24.96 -8.90
C TRP A 101 4.11 24.28 -10.18
N VAL A 102 4.68 23.08 -10.05
CA VAL A 102 5.17 22.28 -11.16
C VAL A 102 4.29 21.03 -11.29
N PRO A 103 3.75 20.71 -12.48
CA PRO A 103 2.98 19.49 -12.69
C PRO A 103 3.77 18.23 -12.30
N VAL A 104 3.12 17.31 -11.59
CA VAL A 104 3.65 15.96 -11.39
C VAL A 104 3.13 15.09 -12.54
N THR A 105 4.02 14.34 -13.19
CA THR A 105 3.67 13.52 -14.36
C THR A 105 2.47 12.64 -14.04
N VAL A 106 1.39 12.84 -14.80
CA VAL A 106 0.05 12.26 -14.53
C VAL A 106 -0.11 10.81 -14.99
N GLU A 107 0.88 10.25 -15.69
CA GLU A 107 0.85 8.85 -16.12
C GLU A 107 1.65 7.98 -15.15
N GLY A 108 0.96 7.45 -14.14
CA GLY A 108 1.48 6.42 -13.25
C GLY A 108 2.12 6.95 -11.96
N ILE A 109 3.07 6.18 -11.45
CA ILE A 109 3.67 6.39 -10.13
C ILE A 109 4.87 7.33 -10.28
N SER A 110 4.82 8.44 -9.55
CA SER A 110 5.96 9.34 -9.39
C SER A 110 6.71 9.01 -8.11
N VAL A 111 8.04 8.96 -8.19
CA VAL A 111 8.92 8.73 -7.04
C VAL A 111 9.86 9.92 -6.92
N LEU A 112 9.75 10.65 -5.82
CA LEU A 112 10.64 11.75 -5.48
C LEU A 112 11.86 11.16 -4.78
N LYS A 113 13.05 11.36 -5.37
CA LYS A 113 14.32 10.79 -4.91
C LYS A 113 15.30 11.87 -4.47
N ASN A 114 16.36 11.45 -3.78
CA ASN A 114 17.47 12.31 -3.34
C ASN A 114 17.01 13.47 -2.44
N LEU A 115 15.99 13.22 -1.61
CA LEU A 115 15.44 14.20 -0.68
C LEU A 115 16.38 14.37 0.51
N LYS A 116 16.47 15.60 1.03
CA LYS A 116 17.23 15.84 2.26
C LYS A 116 16.40 15.43 3.49
N PRO A 117 17.05 14.97 4.57
CA PRO A 117 16.35 14.80 5.84
C PRO A 117 15.65 16.10 6.27
N GLY A 118 14.36 15.99 6.60
CA GLY A 118 13.51 17.11 6.95
C GLY A 118 12.98 17.94 5.76
N GLU A 119 13.23 17.52 4.52
CA GLU A 119 12.69 18.21 3.34
C GLU A 119 11.16 18.11 3.30
N GLU A 120 10.49 19.26 3.14
CA GLU A 120 9.04 19.35 3.01
C GLU A 120 8.62 19.23 1.54
N ILE A 121 7.60 18.41 1.32
CA ILE A 121 6.95 18.19 0.03
C ILE A 121 5.51 18.64 0.19
N ILE A 122 5.13 19.64 -0.61
CA ILE A 122 3.75 20.13 -0.67
C ILE A 122 3.23 19.85 -2.08
N ILE A 123 2.08 19.20 -2.15
CA ILE A 123 1.35 19.00 -3.39
C ILE A 123 -0.04 19.63 -3.29
N ARG A 124 -0.61 19.98 -4.44
CA ARG A 124 -2.01 20.35 -4.58
C ARG A 124 -2.69 19.48 -5.62
N VAL A 125 -3.92 19.10 -5.33
CA VAL A 125 -4.82 18.37 -6.23
C VAL A 125 -5.94 19.32 -6.62
N THR A 126 -6.12 19.52 -7.93
CA THR A 126 -7.08 20.49 -8.49
C THR A 126 -7.73 19.93 -9.73
N HIS A 127 -8.89 20.50 -10.09
CA HIS A 127 -9.53 20.23 -11.37
C HIS A 127 -8.72 20.85 -12.52
N ASN A 128 -8.66 20.13 -13.65
CA ASN A 128 -8.07 20.65 -14.88
C ASN A 128 -9.08 21.58 -15.57
N GLN A 129 -8.85 22.88 -15.43
CA GLN A 129 -9.71 23.95 -15.97
C GLN A 129 -9.87 23.93 -17.50
N ALA A 130 -9.06 23.15 -18.23
CA ALA A 130 -9.22 22.99 -19.69
C ALA A 130 -10.47 22.18 -20.07
N VAL A 131 -11.13 21.53 -19.10
CA VAL A 131 -12.32 20.70 -19.33
C VAL A 131 -13.43 21.07 -18.35
N ALA A 132 -14.70 20.89 -18.76
CA ALA A 132 -15.84 21.09 -17.87
C ALA A 132 -15.80 20.13 -16.67
N PHE A 133 -16.15 20.63 -15.49
CA PHE A 133 -16.21 19.81 -14.28
C PHE A 133 -17.42 18.87 -14.32
N ASN A 134 -17.16 17.57 -14.30
CA ASN A 134 -18.19 16.51 -14.29
C ASN A 134 -18.05 15.54 -13.11
N GLY A 135 -17.28 15.94 -12.10
CA GLY A 135 -16.96 15.13 -10.93
C GLY A 135 -15.53 15.40 -10.45
N GLY A 136 -15.27 15.09 -9.18
CA GLY A 136 -13.96 15.30 -8.55
C GLY A 136 -13.38 14.12 -7.78
N GLN A 137 -13.94 12.90 -7.90
CA GLN A 137 -13.45 11.71 -7.21
C GLN A 137 -12.02 11.32 -7.64
N TYR A 138 -11.15 11.13 -6.66
CA TYR A 138 -9.80 10.62 -6.86
C TYR A 138 -9.32 9.76 -5.69
N SER A 139 -8.33 8.92 -5.98
CA SER A 139 -7.50 8.25 -4.99
C SER A 139 -6.07 8.74 -5.10
N LEU A 140 -5.45 9.06 -3.98
CA LEU A 140 -4.06 9.52 -3.89
C LEU A 140 -3.29 8.58 -2.98
N VAL A 141 -2.19 8.02 -3.47
CA VAL A 141 -1.15 7.41 -2.64
C VAL A 141 -0.05 8.44 -2.46
N PHE A 142 0.25 8.83 -1.22
CA PHE A 142 1.28 9.83 -0.93
C PHE A 142 1.98 9.57 0.41
N GLY A 143 3.31 9.69 0.43
CA GLY A 143 4.13 9.53 1.64
C GLY A 143 5.42 8.75 1.38
N SER A 144 6.02 8.16 2.42
CA SER A 144 7.26 7.38 2.30
C SER A 144 7.11 6.23 1.30
N TYR A 145 8.10 6.03 0.42
CA TYR A 145 8.10 4.96 -0.58
C TYR A 145 8.18 3.58 0.11
N PRO A 146 7.22 2.67 -0.13
CA PRO A 146 7.19 1.37 0.52
C PRO A 146 8.13 0.38 -0.16
N VAL A 147 9.04 -0.21 0.62
CA VAL A 147 9.90 -1.31 0.21
C VAL A 147 9.44 -2.57 0.92
N LEU A 148 9.02 -3.58 0.16
CA LEU A 148 8.71 -4.91 0.70
C LEU A 148 10.03 -5.64 0.97
N LYS A 149 10.43 -5.69 2.24
CA LYS A 149 11.77 -6.14 2.64
C LYS A 149 11.86 -7.65 2.82
N ASP A 150 10.92 -8.21 3.58
CA ASP A 150 10.84 -9.63 3.92
C ASP A 150 9.39 -10.11 3.87
N PHE A 151 9.18 -11.39 3.59
CA PHE A 151 7.87 -12.03 3.56
C PHE A 151 8.01 -13.54 3.75
N ASP A 152 7.01 -14.17 4.37
CA ASP A 152 6.95 -15.62 4.53
C ASP A 152 5.50 -16.11 4.72
N LEU A 153 5.25 -17.38 4.38
CA LEU A 153 4.00 -18.07 4.66
C LEU A 153 4.25 -19.13 5.73
N ASN A 154 4.00 -18.76 6.98
CA ASN A 154 4.27 -19.62 8.12
C ASN A 154 3.21 -20.73 8.23
N PRO A 155 3.62 -22.00 8.46
CA PRO A 155 2.70 -23.09 8.70
C PRO A 155 1.97 -22.92 10.03
N GLU A 156 0.94 -23.74 10.25
CA GLU A 156 0.37 -23.93 11.59
C GLU A 156 1.40 -24.54 12.53
N GLU A 157 1.20 -24.32 13.83
CA GLU A 157 2.00 -25.00 14.83
C GLU A 157 1.84 -26.52 14.71
N ASN A 158 2.97 -27.23 14.83
CA ASN A 158 3.02 -28.70 14.83
C ASN A 158 2.66 -29.40 13.52
N VAL A 159 2.58 -28.71 12.39
CA VAL A 159 2.46 -29.36 11.07
C VAL A 159 3.70 -30.20 10.80
N LEU A 160 3.50 -31.50 10.60
CA LEU A 160 4.58 -32.39 10.17
C LEU A 160 4.88 -32.12 8.69
N ARG A 161 5.96 -31.41 8.43
CA ARG A 161 6.34 -31.02 7.06
C ARG A 161 6.90 -32.19 6.27
N ILE A 162 6.55 -32.24 4.99
CA ILE A 162 7.19 -33.11 4.00
C ILE A 162 8.63 -32.62 3.79
N PRO A 163 9.66 -33.47 3.98
CA PRO A 163 11.05 -33.09 3.80
C PRO A 163 11.43 -32.84 2.34
N TYR A 164 12.50 -32.09 2.12
CA TYR A 164 13.06 -31.85 0.78
C TYR A 164 13.35 -33.17 0.05
N GLY A 165 12.90 -33.26 -1.19
CA GLY A 165 13.04 -34.43 -2.07
C GLY A 165 11.97 -35.50 -1.88
N TYR A 166 11.08 -35.40 -0.89
CA TYR A 166 10.05 -36.42 -0.64
C TYR A 166 8.73 -36.13 -1.37
N SER A 167 8.62 -34.98 -2.01
CA SER A 167 7.51 -34.56 -2.86
C SER A 167 7.97 -34.29 -4.29
N ASP A 168 7.01 -34.15 -5.20
CA ASP A 168 7.13 -33.44 -6.46
C ASP A 168 6.20 -32.20 -6.41
N PRO A 169 6.71 -30.96 -6.56
CA PRO A 169 8.13 -30.60 -6.67
C PRO A 169 8.93 -30.95 -5.41
N ALA A 170 10.24 -31.15 -5.58
CA ALA A 170 11.16 -31.58 -4.52
C ALA A 170 11.23 -30.61 -3.32
N TRP A 171 10.88 -29.34 -3.50
CA TRP A 171 10.91 -28.34 -2.45
C TRP A 171 9.57 -27.61 -2.32
N LEU A 172 9.00 -27.70 -1.12
CA LEU A 172 7.75 -27.04 -0.74
C LEU A 172 8.04 -26.10 0.44
N PRO A 173 8.53 -24.86 0.18
CA PRO A 173 8.88 -23.89 1.22
C PRO A 173 7.69 -23.47 2.09
N GLY A 174 6.49 -23.33 1.50
CA GLY A 174 5.25 -23.18 2.24
C GLY A 174 4.51 -24.52 2.33
N GLN A 175 4.10 -24.92 3.53
CA GLN A 175 3.27 -26.12 3.73
C GLN A 175 2.26 -25.87 4.84
N ALA A 176 1.02 -26.31 4.67
CA ALA A 176 0.01 -26.17 5.72
C ALA A 176 -1.09 -27.22 5.55
N HIS A 177 -1.81 -27.54 6.63
CA HIS A 177 -2.90 -28.50 6.61
C HIS A 177 -4.28 -27.84 6.49
N LYS A 178 -4.56 -26.80 7.29
CA LYS A 178 -5.80 -26.02 7.19
C LYS A 178 -5.61 -24.51 7.29
N ASP A 179 -4.57 -24.05 7.99
CA ASP A 179 -4.33 -22.62 8.20
C ASP A 179 -2.88 -22.27 7.87
N ALA A 180 -2.60 -21.00 7.55
CA ALA A 180 -1.25 -20.48 7.45
C ALA A 180 -1.22 -19.03 7.91
N THR A 181 -0.06 -18.54 8.34
CA THR A 181 0.11 -17.13 8.70
C THR A 181 0.94 -16.42 7.65
N VAL A 182 0.31 -15.50 6.94
CA VAL A 182 0.96 -14.56 6.02
C VAL A 182 1.70 -13.53 6.86
N VAL A 183 3.02 -13.44 6.68
CA VAL A 183 3.85 -12.41 7.32
C VAL A 183 4.61 -11.61 6.27
N ALA A 184 4.74 -10.30 6.50
CA ALA A 184 5.58 -9.43 5.68
C ALA A 184 6.15 -8.27 6.50
N GLN A 185 7.23 -7.68 6.01
CA GLN A 185 7.87 -6.50 6.59
C GLN A 185 8.05 -5.44 5.51
N PHE A 186 7.56 -4.25 5.80
CA PHE A 186 7.81 -3.05 5.02
C PHE A 186 8.82 -2.14 5.71
N THR A 187 9.68 -1.54 4.90
CA THR A 187 10.53 -0.42 5.28
C THR A 187 10.36 0.75 4.30
N ASP A 188 10.87 1.92 4.66
CA ASP A 188 11.17 2.96 3.69
C ASP A 188 12.51 2.69 2.97
N THR A 189 12.92 3.57 2.06
CA THR A 189 14.18 3.43 1.32
C THR A 189 15.45 3.65 2.15
N THR A 190 15.31 4.14 3.39
CA THR A 190 16.42 4.25 4.37
C THR A 190 16.52 3.00 5.26
N GLY A 191 15.55 2.08 5.16
CA GLY A 191 15.48 0.86 5.96
C GLY A 191 14.70 1.01 7.28
N ALA A 192 14.08 2.17 7.54
CA ALA A 192 13.25 2.34 8.72
C ALA A 192 11.90 1.61 8.54
N PRO A 193 11.31 1.02 9.59
CA PRO A 193 10.00 0.37 9.47
C PRO A 193 8.90 1.32 8.99
N LEU A 194 8.00 0.83 8.14
CA LEU A 194 7.01 1.67 7.46
C LEU A 194 5.56 1.21 7.64
N GLU A 195 4.74 2.05 8.27
CA GLU A 195 3.28 1.90 8.33
C GLU A 195 2.61 2.24 6.99
N GLY A 196 1.51 1.56 6.69
CA GLY A 196 0.64 1.89 5.55
C GLY A 196 1.02 1.17 4.24
N GLY A 197 2.17 0.49 4.19
CA GLY A 197 2.55 -0.36 3.07
C GLY A 197 1.49 -1.44 2.86
N ILE A 198 1.19 -1.76 1.59
CA ILE A 198 0.16 -2.75 1.27
C ILE A 198 0.82 -3.93 0.58
N VAL A 199 0.85 -5.07 1.26
CA VAL A 199 1.22 -6.33 0.61
C VAL A 199 -0.06 -6.99 0.12
N SER A 200 -0.06 -7.43 -1.14
CA SER A 200 -1.03 -8.41 -1.59
C SER A 200 -0.36 -9.77 -1.72
N PHE A 201 -1.08 -10.78 -1.28
CA PHE A 201 -0.64 -12.16 -1.30
C PHE A 201 -1.62 -12.96 -2.16
N ARG A 202 -1.08 -13.92 -2.90
CA ARG A 202 -1.87 -14.86 -3.68
C ARG A 202 -1.37 -16.27 -3.42
N LEU A 203 -2.30 -17.18 -3.18
CA LEU A 203 -2.10 -18.62 -3.10
C LEU A 203 -3.00 -19.28 -4.15
N ASN A 204 -2.37 -19.85 -5.17
CA ASN A 204 -3.05 -20.58 -6.22
C ASN A 204 -2.94 -22.07 -5.97
N PHE A 205 -4.00 -22.82 -6.25
CA PHE A 205 -4.01 -24.27 -6.15
C PHE A 205 -3.94 -24.90 -7.54
N ASN A 206 -2.95 -25.78 -7.75
CA ASN A 206 -2.80 -26.44 -9.05
C ASN A 206 -3.93 -27.44 -9.27
N GLY A 207 -4.31 -27.65 -10.53
CA GLY A 207 -5.37 -28.60 -10.89
C GLY A 207 -6.79 -28.17 -10.48
N GLY A 208 -6.97 -26.99 -9.89
CA GLY A 208 -8.29 -26.40 -9.63
C GLY A 208 -9.17 -27.16 -8.63
N TYR A 209 -8.59 -27.99 -7.75
CA TYR A 209 -9.37 -28.72 -6.73
C TYR A 209 -9.97 -27.79 -5.65
N ARG A 210 -9.52 -26.53 -5.59
CA ARG A 210 -10.03 -25.47 -4.73
C ARG A 210 -9.82 -24.10 -5.40
N GLU A 211 -10.65 -23.13 -5.03
CA GLU A 211 -10.51 -21.73 -5.41
C GLU A 211 -9.21 -21.11 -4.88
N ASN A 212 -8.56 -20.31 -5.72
CA ASN A 212 -7.37 -19.56 -5.32
C ASN A 212 -7.72 -18.54 -4.25
N ILE A 213 -6.80 -18.33 -3.30
CA ILE A 213 -6.97 -17.34 -2.24
C ILE A 213 -6.11 -16.12 -2.54
N SER A 214 -6.68 -14.94 -2.41
CA SER A 214 -5.95 -13.68 -2.52
C SER A 214 -6.45 -12.68 -1.50
N ASP A 215 -5.53 -11.95 -0.89
CA ASP A 215 -5.86 -10.89 0.04
C ASP A 215 -4.85 -9.73 -0.07
N ALA A 216 -5.19 -8.59 0.55
CA ALA A 216 -4.30 -7.44 0.69
C ALA A 216 -4.35 -6.90 2.11
N VAL A 217 -3.18 -6.72 2.72
CA VAL A 217 -3.05 -6.36 4.13
C VAL A 217 -2.09 -5.19 4.28
N ILE A 218 -2.43 -4.28 5.20
CA ILE A 218 -1.70 -3.04 5.46
C ILE A 218 -0.69 -3.28 6.60
N SER A 219 0.52 -2.75 6.48
CA SER A 219 1.52 -2.80 7.54
C SER A 219 1.20 -1.85 8.70
N ASP A 220 1.50 -2.32 9.90
CA ASP A 220 1.34 -1.56 11.14
C ASP A 220 2.50 -0.57 11.39
N GLY A 221 2.48 0.11 12.55
CA GLY A 221 3.50 1.07 12.96
C GLY A 221 4.92 0.51 13.09
N SER A 222 5.07 -0.81 13.16
CA SER A 222 6.37 -1.51 13.14
C SER A 222 6.73 -2.01 11.73
N GLY A 223 5.97 -1.59 10.72
CA GLY A 223 6.09 -2.05 9.34
C GLY A 223 5.71 -3.51 9.14
N ARG A 224 5.13 -4.17 10.14
CA ARG A 224 4.80 -5.60 10.08
C ARG A 224 3.42 -5.82 9.50
N VAL A 225 3.29 -6.90 8.77
CA VAL A 225 2.02 -7.48 8.34
C VAL A 225 1.92 -8.87 8.95
N THR A 226 0.78 -9.19 9.54
CA THR A 226 0.47 -10.55 10.01
C THR A 226 -1.01 -10.82 9.78
N LYS A 227 -1.31 -11.90 9.06
CA LYS A 227 -2.68 -12.28 8.73
C LYS A 227 -2.82 -13.79 8.75
N LEU A 228 -3.79 -14.28 9.53
CA LEU A 228 -4.21 -15.67 9.47
C LEU A 228 -4.97 -15.91 8.15
N LEU A 229 -4.54 -16.93 7.43
CA LEU A 229 -5.11 -17.43 6.19
C LEU A 229 -5.79 -18.76 6.48
N GLU A 230 -7.11 -18.79 6.38
CA GLU A 230 -7.88 -20.03 6.46
C GLU A 230 -7.87 -20.69 5.10
N ILE A 231 -7.02 -21.71 4.94
CA ILE A 231 -6.89 -22.48 3.71
C ILE A 231 -8.04 -23.47 3.62
N GLY A 232 -8.42 -24.09 4.74
CA GLY A 232 -9.40 -25.16 4.89
C GLY A 232 -8.84 -26.54 4.59
N LEU A 233 -9.50 -27.60 5.04
CA LEU A 233 -9.05 -28.99 4.84
C LEU A 233 -9.08 -29.42 3.36
N CYS A 234 -8.27 -30.41 2.98
CA CYS A 234 -8.35 -31.09 1.67
C CYS A 234 -8.43 -32.61 1.78
N GLN A 235 -8.72 -33.26 0.66
CA GLN A 235 -8.75 -34.72 0.52
C GLN A 235 -8.01 -35.15 -0.75
N GLY A 236 -7.54 -36.41 -0.77
CA GLY A 236 -6.77 -36.96 -1.89
C GLY A 236 -5.38 -36.34 -1.97
N GLY A 237 -4.93 -36.06 -3.21
CA GLY A 237 -3.61 -35.51 -3.50
C GLY A 237 -2.56 -36.57 -3.85
N ASP A 238 -1.40 -36.09 -4.26
CA ASP A 238 -0.22 -36.89 -4.53
C ASP A 238 0.34 -37.47 -3.24
N GLN A 239 0.89 -38.68 -3.33
CA GLN A 239 1.51 -39.34 -2.18
C GLN A 239 2.99 -38.99 -2.14
N ALA A 240 3.42 -38.33 -1.06
CA ALA A 240 4.84 -38.15 -0.78
C ALA A 240 5.52 -39.50 -0.53
N ARG A 241 6.84 -39.56 -0.75
CA ARG A 241 7.66 -40.69 -0.27
C ARG A 241 7.55 -40.79 1.25
N ASP A 242 7.60 -42.01 1.77
CA ASP A 242 7.58 -42.22 3.22
C ASP A 242 8.83 -41.60 3.86
N PHE A 243 8.65 -40.84 4.94
CA PHE A 243 9.75 -40.16 5.63
C PHE A 243 9.74 -40.40 7.14
N PHE A 244 10.89 -40.23 7.77
CA PHE A 244 11.07 -40.47 9.20
C PHE A 244 10.99 -39.17 9.99
N GLU A 245 10.31 -39.22 11.13
CA GLU A 245 10.30 -38.19 12.17
C GLU A 245 10.73 -38.82 13.49
N TYR A 246 11.76 -38.27 14.13
CA TYR A 246 12.10 -38.64 15.49
C TYR A 246 11.33 -37.77 16.48
N ARG A 247 10.50 -38.39 17.32
CA ARG A 247 9.74 -37.70 18.36
C ARG A 247 9.69 -38.56 19.62
N GLN A 248 10.08 -37.97 20.76
CA GLN A 248 9.96 -38.58 22.09
C GLN A 248 10.55 -40.01 22.21
N GLY A 249 11.68 -40.30 21.56
CA GLY A 249 12.30 -41.63 21.62
C GLY A 249 11.79 -42.64 20.60
N TYR A 250 10.94 -42.21 19.65
CA TYR A 250 10.43 -43.07 18.58
C TYR A 250 10.88 -42.56 17.21
N ASN A 251 11.24 -43.49 16.34
CA ASN A 251 11.36 -43.30 14.90
C ASN A 251 10.01 -43.61 14.26
N ASN A 252 9.28 -42.56 13.88
CA ASN A 252 7.98 -42.64 13.22
C ASN A 252 8.16 -42.55 11.71
N THR A 253 7.65 -43.53 10.97
CA THR A 253 7.56 -43.46 9.50
C THR A 253 6.19 -42.92 9.13
N TRP A 254 6.17 -41.82 8.39
CA TRP A 254 4.96 -41.13 7.98
C TRP A 254 4.77 -41.18 6.48
N ARG A 255 3.51 -41.31 6.07
CA ARG A 255 3.06 -41.15 4.70
C ARG A 255 2.12 -39.96 4.63
N THR A 256 2.38 -39.04 3.72
CA THR A 256 1.60 -37.82 3.56
C THR A 256 1.01 -37.74 2.16
N ASN A 257 -0.28 -37.43 2.07
CA ASN A 257 -0.90 -37.01 0.82
C ASN A 257 -1.05 -35.49 0.80
N TYR A 258 -0.77 -34.86 -0.34
CA TYR A 258 -0.76 -33.42 -0.47
C TYR A 258 -1.19 -32.97 -1.87
N HIS A 259 -1.66 -31.73 -1.99
CA HIS A 259 -1.80 -31.05 -3.28
C HIS A 259 -0.73 -29.97 -3.42
N VAL A 260 -0.35 -29.69 -4.66
CA VAL A 260 0.59 -28.62 -4.98
C VAL A 260 -0.17 -27.33 -5.27
N GLY A 261 0.39 -26.22 -4.83
CA GLY A 261 0.01 -24.88 -5.24
C GLY A 261 1.23 -23.99 -5.43
N GLU A 262 0.98 -22.71 -5.62
CA GLU A 262 2.00 -21.68 -5.71
C GLU A 262 1.56 -20.45 -4.94
N TYR A 263 2.49 -19.79 -4.25
CA TYR A 263 2.23 -18.51 -3.62
C TYR A 263 3.27 -17.47 -3.98
N TYR A 264 2.85 -16.21 -3.91
CA TYR A 264 3.72 -15.06 -4.10
C TYR A 264 3.15 -13.83 -3.40
N TYR A 265 4.04 -12.87 -3.18
CA TYR A 265 3.77 -11.58 -2.57
C TYR A 265 3.98 -10.49 -3.60
N LEU A 266 3.26 -9.40 -3.45
CA LEU A 266 3.43 -8.22 -4.27
C LEU A 266 3.29 -6.96 -3.43
N ASN A 267 4.16 -5.99 -3.69
CA ASN A 267 4.01 -4.66 -3.15
C ASN A 267 2.95 -3.92 -3.97
N TYR A 268 1.74 -3.80 -3.42
CA TYR A 268 0.55 -3.35 -4.16
C TYR A 268 0.66 -1.89 -4.59
N LEU A 269 1.39 -1.06 -3.84
CA LEU A 269 1.46 0.38 -4.07
C LEU A 269 2.42 0.77 -5.20
N VAL A 270 3.47 0.00 -5.45
CA VAL A 270 4.53 0.32 -6.44
C VAL A 270 4.38 -0.41 -7.77
N ARG A 271 3.27 -1.15 -7.98
CA ARG A 271 2.89 -1.86 -9.22
C ARG A 271 4.06 -2.60 -9.90
N GLY A 272 4.23 -3.88 -9.63
CA GLY A 272 5.08 -4.77 -10.45
C GLY A 272 6.26 -5.42 -9.75
N GLU A 273 6.54 -5.05 -8.50
CA GLU A 273 7.46 -5.83 -7.65
C GLU A 273 6.72 -7.04 -7.09
N VAL A 274 6.73 -8.12 -7.88
CA VAL A 274 6.29 -9.45 -7.47
C VAL A 274 7.49 -10.18 -6.91
N SER A 275 7.32 -10.86 -5.78
CA SER A 275 8.31 -11.79 -5.26
C SER A 275 8.57 -12.93 -6.26
N ALA A 276 9.58 -13.75 -6.00
CA ALA A 276 9.60 -15.07 -6.61
C ALA A 276 8.29 -15.81 -6.32
N LYS A 277 7.88 -16.69 -7.23
CA LYS A 277 6.81 -17.65 -6.98
C LYS A 277 7.39 -18.85 -6.23
N TYR A 278 6.72 -19.27 -5.17
CA TYR A 278 7.15 -20.37 -4.32
C TYR A 278 6.13 -21.50 -4.37
N SER A 279 6.59 -22.74 -4.43
CA SER A 279 5.70 -23.90 -4.37
C SER A 279 5.09 -24.04 -2.98
N PHE A 280 3.82 -24.42 -2.95
CA PHE A 280 3.04 -24.66 -1.74
C PHE A 280 2.62 -26.13 -1.66
N GLY A 281 2.76 -26.74 -0.48
CA GLY A 281 2.24 -28.07 -0.18
C GLY A 281 1.02 -28.00 0.72
N HIS A 282 -0.16 -28.24 0.18
CA HIS A 282 -1.38 -28.39 0.97
C HIS A 282 -1.49 -29.82 1.48
N ILE A 283 -1.19 -30.03 2.76
CA ILE A 283 -1.19 -31.35 3.39
C ILE A 283 -2.64 -31.78 3.63
N CYS A 284 -3.09 -32.89 3.04
CA CYS A 284 -4.48 -33.35 3.18
C CYS A 284 -4.63 -34.44 4.23
N ASN A 285 -3.70 -35.39 4.27
CA ASN A 285 -3.75 -36.51 5.20
C ASN A 285 -2.33 -36.98 5.52
N GLN A 286 -2.09 -37.31 6.79
CA GLN A 286 -0.85 -37.91 7.25
C GLN A 286 -1.16 -39.18 8.03
N ARG A 287 -0.52 -40.28 7.62
CA ARG A 287 -0.71 -41.60 8.21
C ARG A 287 0.61 -42.09 8.79
N LEU A 288 0.57 -42.50 10.04
CA LEU A 288 1.66 -43.20 10.68
C LEU A 288 1.71 -44.64 10.12
N ILE A 289 2.80 -44.98 9.42
CA ILE A 289 3.01 -46.30 8.82
C ILE A 289 3.67 -47.24 9.82
N SER A 290 4.65 -46.74 10.57
CA SER A 290 5.29 -47.49 11.64
C SER A 290 5.83 -46.57 12.72
N SER A 291 5.91 -47.05 13.95
CA SER A 291 6.58 -46.37 15.06
C SER A 291 7.46 -47.38 15.77
N ARG A 292 8.77 -47.10 15.82
CA ARG A 292 9.76 -47.98 16.44
C ARG A 292 10.49 -47.22 17.53
N ARG A 293 10.58 -47.81 18.72
CA ARG A 293 11.38 -47.24 19.81
C ARG A 293 12.86 -47.26 19.41
N SER A 294 13.51 -46.12 19.55
CA SER A 294 14.94 -45.94 19.29
C SER A 294 15.79 -46.39 20.49
#